data_AF-A0A2D6K0E6-F1
#
_entry.id   AF-A0A2D6K0E6-F1
#
_cell.length_a   1.000
_cell.length_b   1.000
_cell.length_c   1.000
_cell.angle_alpha   90.00
_cell.angle_beta   90.00
_cell.angle_gamma   90.00
#
_symmetry.space_group_name_H-M   'P 1'
#
loop_
_entity.id
_entity.type
_entity.pdbx_description
1 polymer ?
#
loop_
_entity_poly.entity_id
_entity_poly.type
_entity_poly.pdbx_seq_one_letter_code
_entity_poly.pdbx_strand_id
1 'polypeptide(L)' 'MFFGRKYKNEKVKFNIIEEYAALSPGRKKAICDQIYTENKDMFEKMVRLHWPKVEQKDIDKLRSFMKLLVHTKA' A
#
# COMPACT_ATOMS: atom_id res chain seq x y z
N MET A 1 -24.43 -4.81 23.34
CA MET A 1 -22.99 -5.17 23.34
C MET A 1 -22.50 -5.11 21.90
N PHE A 2 -21.70 -4.09 21.54
CA PHE A 2 -21.03 -4.05 20.24
C PHE A 2 -19.53 -3.87 20.47
N PHE A 3 -18.76 -4.74 19.84
CA PHE A 3 -17.36 -5.00 20.11
C PHE A 3 -16.49 -3.75 19.89
N GLY A 4 -16.02 -3.17 20.99
CA GLY A 4 -14.87 -2.25 20.97
C GLY A 4 -13.63 -3.03 20.55
N ARG A 5 -13.15 -2.82 19.31
CA ARG A 5 -11.84 -3.30 18.90
C ARG A 5 -10.78 -2.55 19.71
N LYS A 6 -10.28 -3.21 20.75
CA LYS A 6 -9.09 -2.77 21.48
C LYS A 6 -7.87 -2.98 20.58
N TYR A 7 -7.39 -1.92 19.95
CA TYR A 7 -6.05 -1.94 19.37
C TYR A 7 -5.06 -1.74 20.52
N LYS A 8 -4.52 -2.87 20.99
CA LYS A 8 -3.39 -2.91 21.91
C LYS A 8 -2.23 -2.14 21.28
N ASN A 9 -1.66 -1.25 22.08
CA ASN A 9 -0.47 -0.46 21.78
C ASN A 9 0.72 -1.41 21.60
N GLU A 10 1.03 -1.79 20.37
CA GLU A 10 2.26 -2.50 20.01
C GLU A 10 2.93 -1.60 18.98
N LYS A 11 4.16 -1.14 19.28
CA LYS A 11 4.96 -0.22 18.46
C LYS A 11 4.65 -0.37 16.97
N VAL A 12 3.77 0.47 16.42
CA VAL A 12 3.25 0.31 15.07
C VAL A 12 4.39 0.65 14.12
N LYS A 13 5.18 -0.36 13.75
CA LYS A 13 6.10 -0.27 12.63
C LYS A 13 5.23 0.06 11.43
N PHE A 14 5.49 1.19 10.80
CA PHE A 14 4.78 1.61 9.61
C PHE A 14 4.76 0.45 8.61
N ASN A 15 3.56 -0.06 8.31
CA ASN A 15 3.38 -1.18 7.41
C ASN A 15 2.58 -0.70 6.20
N ILE A 16 3.29 -0.37 5.13
CA ILE A 16 2.70 0.16 3.90
C ILE A 16 1.61 -0.73 3.31
N ILE A 17 1.65 -2.04 3.55
CA ILE A 17 0.63 -2.98 3.06
C ILE A 17 -0.70 -2.77 3.80
N GLU A 18 -0.65 -2.60 5.12
CA GLU A 18 -1.84 -2.34 5.94
C GLU A 18 -2.41 -0.95 5.66
N GLU A 19 -1.53 0.03 5.50
CA GLU A 19 -1.91 1.39 5.09
C GLU A 19 -2.57 1.38 3.70
N TYR A 20 -1.99 0.64 2.75
CA TYR A 20 -2.62 0.41 1.45
C TYR A 20 -3.96 -0.30 1.58
N ALA A 21 -4.09 -1.30 2.47
CA ALA A 21 -5.35 -1.99 2.73
C ALA A 21 -6.40 -1.08 3.41
N ALA A 22 -5.99 -0.08 4.17
CA ALA A 22 -6.85 0.92 4.77
C ALA A 22 -7.29 2.03 3.79
N LEU A 23 -6.60 2.21 2.66
CA LEU A 23 -7.00 3.18 1.64
C LEU A 23 -8.37 2.88 1.04
N SER A 24 -9.09 3.95 0.70
CA SER A 24 -10.32 3.88 -0.07
C SER A 24 -10.10 3.17 -1.43
N PRO A 25 -11.07 2.40 -1.93
CA PRO A 25 -10.94 1.62 -3.15
C PRO A 25 -10.54 2.44 -4.39
N GLY A 26 -10.96 3.71 -4.48
CA GLY A 26 -10.54 4.61 -5.56
C GLY A 26 -9.03 4.91 -5.56
N ARG A 27 -8.42 5.10 -4.39
CA ARG A 27 -6.97 5.33 -4.26
C ARG A 27 -6.18 4.06 -4.51
N LYS A 28 -6.67 2.91 -4.03
CA LYS A 28 -6.09 1.59 -4.35
C LYS A 28 -6.03 1.36 -5.87
N LYS A 29 -7.13 1.65 -6.57
CA LYS A 29 -7.19 1.51 -8.03
C LYS A 29 -6.15 2.40 -8.71
N ALA A 30 -6.01 3.66 -8.30
CA ALA A 30 -5.02 4.57 -8.88
C ALA A 30 -3.58 4.07 -8.71
N ILE A 31 -3.22 3.56 -7.53
CA ILE A 31 -1.87 3.00 -7.29
C ILE A 31 -1.66 1.71 -8.09
N CYS A 32 -2.70 0.86 -8.19
CA CYS A 32 -2.66 -0.39 -8.96
C CYS A 32 -2.53 -0.15 -10.47
N ASP A 33 -3.17 0.90 -10.98
CA ASP A 33 -3.06 1.33 -12.38
C ASP A 33 -1.61 1.67 -12.74
N GLN A 34 -0.89 2.36 -11.85
CA GLN A 34 0.54 2.68 -12.05
C GLN A 34 1.45 1.45 -12.07
N ILE A 35 1.12 0.40 -11.30
CA ILE A 35 1.82 -0.89 -11.36
C ILE A 35 1.60 -1.54 -12.73
N TYR A 36 0.38 -1.47 -13.25
CA TYR A 36 0.01 -2.04 -14.54
C TYR A 36 0.69 -1.32 -15.72
N THR A 37 0.86 0.00 -15.63
CA THR A 37 1.63 0.78 -16.62
C THR A 37 3.15 0.56 -16.52
N GLU A 38 3.63 -0.31 -15.61
CA GLU A 38 5.04 -0.59 -15.31
C GLU A 38 5.91 0.64 -15.00
N ASN A 39 5.31 1.79 -14.76
CA ASN A 39 6.00 3.05 -14.59
C ASN A 39 6.48 3.22 -13.14
N LYS A 40 7.69 2.72 -12.87
CA LYS A 40 8.29 2.70 -11.52
C LYS A 40 8.38 4.10 -10.89
N ASP A 41 8.80 5.09 -11.66
CA ASP A 41 8.94 6.47 -11.20
C ASP A 41 7.60 7.10 -10.82
N MET A 42 6.56 6.85 -11.62
CA MET A 42 5.23 7.38 -11.36
C MET A 42 4.56 6.68 -10.17
N PHE A 43 4.75 5.36 -10.03
CA PHE A 43 4.37 4.61 -8.84
C PHE A 43 5.05 5.15 -7.58
N GLU A 44 6.37 5.34 -7.61
CA GLU A 44 7.13 5.86 -6.46
C GLU A 44 6.64 7.25 -6.05
N LYS A 45 6.42 8.16 -7.01
CA LYS A 45 5.84 9.48 -6.76
C LYS A 45 4.45 9.40 -6.11
N MET A 46 3.58 8.52 -6.61
CA MET A 46 2.24 8.33 -6.05
C MET A 46 2.28 7.78 -4.62
N VAL A 47 3.17 6.81 -4.36
CA VAL A 47 3.36 6.25 -3.01
C VAL A 47 3.90 7.32 -2.07
N ARG A 48 4.87 8.13 -2.49
CA ARG A 48 5.41 9.25 -1.69
C ARG A 48 4.39 10.39 -1.50
N LEU A 49 3.48 10.61 -2.44
CA LEU A 49 2.36 11.56 -2.28
C LEU A 49 1.40 11.11 -1.17
N HIS A 50 1.14 9.81 -1.07
CA HIS A 50 0.29 9.25 -0.02
C HIS A 50 1.03 9.13 1.33
N TRP A 51 2.30 8.76 1.30
CA TRP A 51 3.14 8.56 2.48
C TRP A 51 4.49 9.25 2.30
N PRO A 52 4.62 10.55 2.61
CA PRO A 52 5.86 11.29 2.39
C PRO A 52 7.05 10.80 3.23
N LYS A 53 6.80 10.04 4.30
CA LYS A 53 7.81 9.45 5.18
C LYS A 53 8.12 7.97 4.87
N VAL A 54 7.60 7.46 3.75
CA VAL A 54 7.83 6.07 3.34
C VAL A 54 9.29 5.85 2.98
N GLU A 55 9.89 4.78 3.49
CA GLU A 55 11.24 4.37 3.07
C GLU A 55 11.18 3.66 1.72
N GLN A 56 12.25 3.77 0.94
CA GLN A 56 12.35 3.09 -0.36
C GLN A 56 12.12 1.57 -0.26
N LYS A 57 12.51 0.97 0.88
CA LYS A 57 12.28 -0.46 1.18
C LYS A 57 10.79 -0.80 1.24
N ASP A 58 9.98 0.08 1.82
CA ASP A 58 8.53 -0.11 1.90
C ASP A 58 7.88 0.06 0.52
N ILE A 59 8.35 1.04 -0.27
CA ILE A 59 7.88 1.22 -1.65
C ILE A 59 8.11 -0.04 -2.47
N ASP A 60 9.30 -0.64 -2.39
CA ASP A 60 9.63 -1.87 -3.11
C ASP A 60 8.83 -3.08 -2.62
N LYS A 61 8.57 -3.15 -1.30
CA LYS A 61 7.71 -4.15 -0.69
C LYS A 61 6.27 -4.05 -1.18
N LEU A 62 5.72 -2.83 -1.26
CA LEU A 62 4.38 -2.59 -1.81
C LEU A 62 4.34 -2.97 -3.30
N ARG A 63 5.35 -2.59 -4.07
CA ARG A 63 5.46 -2.94 -5.50
C ARG A 63 5.44 -4.46 -5.70
N SER A 64 6.24 -5.19 -4.93
CA SER A 64 6.30 -6.65 -4.98
C SER A 64 4.97 -7.29 -4.58
N PHE A 65 4.34 -6.80 -3.51
CA PHE A 65 3.02 -7.25 -3.07
C PHE A 65 1.95 -7.02 -4.14
N MET A 66 1.96 -5.86 -4.79
CA MET A 66 0.99 -5.54 -5.86
C MET A 66 1.23 -6.37 -7.13
N LYS A 67 2.49 -6.64 -7.50
CA LYS A 67 2.79 -7.57 -8.60
C LYS A 67 2.24 -8.98 -8.33
N LEU A 68 2.40 -9.48 -7.10
CA LEU A 68 1.83 -10.77 -6.70
C LEU A 68 0.30 -10.76 -6.79
N LEU A 69 -0.36 -9.70 -6.31
CA LEU A 69 -1.82 -9.56 -6.40
C LEU A 69 -2.33 -9.52 -7.85
N VAL A 70 -1.62 -8.84 -8.75
CA VAL A 70 -1.97 -8.80 -10.18
C VAL A 70 -1.81 -10.19 -10.81
N HIS A 71 -0.76 -10.93 -10.46
CA HIS A 71 -0.55 -12.31 -10.93
C HIS A 71 -1.52 -13.34 -10.31
N THR A 72 -2.13 -13.06 -9.15
CA THR A 72 -3.05 -14.00 -8.48
C THR A 72 -4.46 -13.99 -9.11
N LYS A 73 -4.69 -13.22 -10.19
CA LYS A 73 -5.90 -13.25 -11.02
C LYS A 73 -5.66 -13.96 -12.37
N ALA A 74 -4.97 -15.10 -12.35
CA ALA A 74 -4.95 -16.05 -13.47
C ALA A 74 -5.74 -17.31 -13.08
#